data_AF-A0A5B8XIG3-F1
#
_entry.id   AF-A0A5B8XIG3-F1
#
_cell.length_a   1.000
_cell.length_b   1.000
_cell.length_c   1.000
_cell.angle_alpha   90.00
_cell.angle_beta   90.00
_cell.angle_gamma   90.00
#
_symmetry.space_group_name_H-M   'P 1'
#
loop_
_entity.id
_entity.type
_entity.pdbx_description
1 polymer ?
#
loop_
_entity_poly.entity_id
_entity_poly.type
_entity_poly.pdbx_seq_one_letter_code
_entity_poly.pdbx_strand_id
1 'polypeptide(L)'
;MSSEYSFGFLIFAIIASWSTILICTSFDLIKINRDIKYKHIKHIFLYYVWVVKSVFLASIDVVRRIWSVSGSSNSGFCTIRIPKTTTIGMVAFANSVTLTPGTISVYLDGETLIVHTLDTSLEKVLVKDSVVMIRRVNKLIGYKAND
;
A
#
# COMPACT_ATOMS: atom_id res chain seq x y z
N MET A 1 -25.33 -45.06 -0.91
CA MET A 1 -24.99 -44.15 -2.03
C MET A 1 -24.56 -42.75 -1.56
N SER A 2 -24.75 -42.35 -0.30
CA SER A 2 -24.33 -41.03 0.23
C SER A 2 -22.99 -41.04 0.99
N SER A 3 -22.44 -42.20 1.36
CA SER A 3 -21.19 -42.33 2.11
C SER A 3 -19.93 -42.17 1.25
N GLU A 4 -19.98 -42.55 -0.03
CA GLU A 4 -18.82 -42.52 -0.94
C GLU A 4 -18.43 -41.10 -1.37
N TYR A 5 -19.41 -40.22 -1.60
CA TYR A 5 -19.15 -38.81 -1.93
C TYR A 5 -18.51 -38.05 -0.77
N SER A 6 -18.87 -38.38 0.47
CA SER A 6 -18.29 -37.75 1.67
C SER A 6 -16.79 -38.01 1.80
N PHE A 7 -16.31 -39.20 1.42
CA PHE A 7 -14.90 -39.56 1.51
C PHE A 7 -14.06 -38.83 0.44
N GLY A 8 -14.61 -38.69 -0.78
CA GLY A 8 -13.96 -37.93 -1.86
C GLY A 8 -13.77 -36.44 -1.52
N PHE A 9 -14.78 -35.80 -0.93
CA PHE A 9 -14.67 -34.41 -0.47
C PHE A 9 -13.63 -34.24 0.65
N LEU A 10 -13.51 -35.22 1.54
CA LEU A 10 -12.56 -35.18 2.66
C LEU A 10 -11.12 -35.23 2.15
N ILE A 11 -10.83 -36.11 1.18
CA ILE A 11 -9.51 -36.18 0.53
C ILE A 11 -9.19 -34.88 -0.20
N PHE A 12 -10.15 -34.35 -0.96
CA PHE A 12 -9.96 -33.09 -1.69
C PHE A 12 -9.69 -31.92 -0.75
N ALA A 13 -10.39 -31.86 0.39
CA ALA A 13 -10.18 -30.86 1.43
C ALA A 13 -8.79 -30.97 2.08
N ILE A 14 -8.30 -32.19 2.34
CA ILE A 14 -6.95 -32.42 2.88
C ILE A 14 -5.89 -31.94 1.88
N ILE A 15 -6.04 -32.27 0.60
CA ILE A 15 -5.09 -31.88 -0.45
C ILE A 15 -5.08 -30.37 -0.64
N ALA A 16 -6.26 -29.73 -0.69
CA ALA A 16 -6.37 -28.28 -0.81
C ALA A 16 -5.75 -27.55 0.40
N SER A 17 -6.01 -28.06 1.61
CA SER A 17 -5.43 -27.53 2.85
C SER A 17 -3.90 -27.67 2.85
N TRP A 18 -3.39 -28.83 2.46
CA TRP A 18 -1.95 -29.09 2.39
C TRP A 18 -1.24 -28.22 1.34
N SER A 19 -1.84 -28.06 0.16
CA SER A 19 -1.36 -27.17 -0.89
C SER A 19 -1.29 -25.71 -0.42
N THR A 20 -2.32 -25.27 0.32
CA THR A 20 -2.35 -23.92 0.90
C THR A 20 -1.21 -23.70 1.91
N ILE A 21 -0.93 -24.69 2.75
CA ILE A 21 0.19 -24.65 3.72
C ILE A 21 1.53 -24.53 2.98
N LEU A 22 1.75 -25.32 1.92
CA LEU A 22 2.98 -25.28 1.13
C LEU A 22 3.21 -23.91 0.47
N ILE A 23 2.15 -23.31 -0.05
CA ILE A 23 2.19 -21.95 -0.61
C ILE A 23 2.54 -20.95 0.50
N CYS A 24 1.84 -20.98 1.64
CA CYS A 24 2.11 -20.05 2.75
C CYS A 24 3.52 -20.19 3.35
N THR A 25 4.09 -21.40 3.38
CA THR A 25 5.48 -21.60 3.81
C THR A 25 6.49 -21.13 2.78
N SER A 26 6.16 -21.19 1.48
CA SER A 26 7.02 -20.69 0.41
C SER A 26 7.10 -19.15 0.40
N PHE A 27 6.06 -18.48 0.90
CA PHE A 27 5.99 -17.02 1.00
C PHE A 27 6.49 -16.45 2.35
N ASP A 28 7.08 -17.26 3.23
CA ASP A 28 7.60 -16.85 4.57
C ASP A 28 6.55 -16.09 5.44
N LEU A 29 5.25 -16.27 5.17
CA LEU A 29 4.15 -15.64 5.93
C LEU A 29 3.94 -16.28 7.31
N ILE A 30 4.48 -17.48 7.54
CA ILE A 30 4.31 -18.29 8.77
C ILE A 30 5.53 -18.18 9.70
N LYS A 31 6.22 -17.04 9.70
CA LYS A 31 7.12 -16.66 10.81
C LYS A 31 6.42 -15.83 11.88
N ILE A 32 5.11 -16.02 12.03
CA ILE A 32 4.36 -15.49 13.17
C ILE A 32 4.77 -16.29 14.40
N ASN A 33 5.57 -15.62 15.22
CA ASN A 33 6.10 -16.10 16.49
C ASN A 33 5.03 -16.87 17.26
N ARG A 34 5.32 -18.12 17.64
CA ARG A 34 4.37 -19.13 18.13
C ARG A 34 3.79 -18.85 19.53
N ASP A 35 3.93 -17.61 20.02
CA ASP A 35 3.61 -17.17 21.37
C ASP A 35 2.30 -16.37 21.47
N ILE A 36 1.44 -16.39 20.44
CA ILE A 36 0.15 -15.69 20.48
C ILE A 36 -0.84 -16.50 21.34
N LYS A 37 -0.81 -16.24 22.65
CA LYS A 37 -1.77 -16.78 23.62
C LYS A 37 -3.20 -16.38 23.22
N TYR A 38 -4.16 -17.29 23.41
CA TYR A 38 -5.60 -17.11 23.14
C TYR A 38 -6.21 -15.79 23.67
N LYS A 39 -5.61 -15.20 24.73
CA LYS A 39 -6.03 -13.93 25.32
C LYS A 39 -5.88 -12.71 24.38
N HIS A 40 -5.02 -12.80 23.35
CA HIS A 40 -4.76 -11.71 22.41
C HIS A 40 -5.67 -11.73 21.17
N ILE A 41 -6.45 -12.79 20.94
CA ILE A 41 -7.32 -12.90 19.77
C ILE A 41 -8.38 -11.78 19.72
N LYS A 42 -8.93 -11.40 20.89
CA LYS A 42 -9.89 -10.29 21.02
C LYS A 42 -9.25 -8.94 20.69
N HIS A 43 -7.98 -8.76 21.05
CA HIS A 43 -7.23 -7.54 20.77
C HIS A 43 -6.88 -7.43 19.29
N ILE A 44 -6.55 -8.55 18.65
CA ILE A 44 -6.31 -8.61 17.19
C ILE A 44 -7.60 -8.26 16.43
N PHE A 45 -8.75 -8.80 16.85
CA PHE A 45 -10.02 -8.48 16.22
C PHE A 45 -10.41 -7.01 16.39
N LEU A 46 -10.30 -6.44 17.60
CA LEU A 46 -10.55 -5.02 17.82
C LEU A 46 -9.60 -4.12 17.01
N TYR A 47 -8.32 -4.50 16.94
CA TYR A 47 -7.33 -3.80 16.15
C TYR A 47 -7.69 -3.83 14.65
N TYR A 48 -8.11 -4.99 14.14
CA TYR A 48 -8.53 -5.14 12.75
C TYR A 48 -9.74 -4.24 12.43
N VAL A 49 -10.77 -4.23 13.29
CA VAL A 49 -11.95 -3.35 13.12
C VAL A 49 -11.54 -1.86 13.15
N TRP A 50 -10.61 -1.49 14.03
CA TRP A 50 -10.10 -0.12 14.09
C TRP A 50 -9.31 0.28 12.83
N VAL A 51 -8.50 -0.63 12.28
CA VAL A 51 -7.76 -0.42 11.02
C VAL A 51 -8.74 -0.26 9.85
N VAL A 52 -9.73 -1.14 9.71
CA VAL A 52 -10.74 -1.06 8.65
C VAL A 52 -11.51 0.26 8.73
N LYS A 53 -11.93 0.66 9.94
CA LYS A 53 -12.59 1.96 10.16
C LYS A 53 -11.69 3.12 9.71
N SER A 54 -10.41 3.08 10.07
CA SER A 54 -9.45 4.13 9.69
C SER A 54 -9.27 4.24 8.17
N VAL A 55 -9.26 3.11 7.46
CA VAL A 55 -9.21 3.08 5.98
C VAL A 55 -10.47 3.70 5.37
N PHE A 56 -11.66 3.35 5.88
CA PHE A 56 -12.92 3.92 5.38
C PHE A 56 -13.02 5.44 5.59
N LEU A 57 -12.61 5.93 6.76
CA LEU A 57 -12.61 7.38 7.05
C LEU A 57 -11.62 8.14 6.16
N ALA A 58 -10.43 7.59 5.92
CA ALA A 58 -9.45 8.19 5.02
C ALA A 58 -9.98 8.28 3.58
N SER A 59 -10.64 7.23 3.09
CA SER A 59 -11.22 7.22 1.74
C SER A 59 -12.36 8.24 1.58
N ILE A 60 -13.20 8.43 2.59
CA ILE A 60 -14.28 9.44 2.56
C ILE A 60 -13.71 10.87 2.57
N ASP A 61 -12.65 11.13 3.33
CA ASP A 61 -12.00 12.45 3.36
C ASP A 61 -11.35 12.80 2.02
N VAL A 62 -10.74 11.81 1.35
CA VAL A 62 -10.19 11.95 0.00
C VAL A 62 -11.30 12.26 -1.02
N VAL A 63 -12.42 11.53 -1.00
CA VAL A 63 -13.56 11.78 -1.90
C VAL A 63 -14.18 13.16 -1.67
N ARG A 64 -14.31 13.58 -0.41
CA ARG A 64 -14.85 14.91 -0.07
C ARG A 64 -13.94 16.04 -0.55
N ARG A 65 -12.62 15.85 -0.48
CA ARG A 65 -11.63 16.81 -0.96
C ARG A 65 -11.65 16.93 -2.49
N ILE A 66 -11.80 15.79 -3.19
CA ILE A 66 -11.97 15.76 -4.66
C ILE A 66 -13.26 16.47 -5.06
N TRP A 67 -14.38 16.27 -4.34
CA TRP A 67 -15.65 16.93 -4.64
C TRP A 67 -15.62 18.44 -4.38
N SER A 68 -14.77 18.93 -3.47
CA SER A 68 -14.68 20.37 -3.16
C SER A 68 -13.90 21.21 -4.19
N VAL A 69 -13.16 20.58 -5.11
CA VAL A 69 -12.37 21.27 -6.14
C VAL A 69 -13.15 21.28 -7.46
N SER A 70 -14.13 22.17 -7.55
CA SER A 70 -14.78 22.55 -8.81
C SER A 70 -14.13 23.84 -9.32
N GLY A 71 -13.10 23.72 -10.16
CA GLY A 71 -12.46 24.89 -10.78
C GLY A 71 -11.34 24.53 -11.75
N SER A 72 -11.63 24.61 -13.05
CA SER A 72 -10.65 24.76 -14.16
C SER A 72 -9.39 23.88 -14.11
N SER A 73 -9.51 22.58 -14.40
CA SER A 73 -8.38 21.65 -14.41
C SER A 73 -7.64 21.66 -15.76
N ASN A 74 -6.42 22.23 -15.79
CA ASN A 74 -5.47 22.01 -16.88
C ASN A 74 -4.61 20.80 -16.52
N SER A 75 -4.86 19.63 -17.11
CA SER A 75 -4.07 18.43 -16.84
C SER A 75 -2.72 18.45 -17.55
N GLY A 76 -1.71 17.84 -16.94
CA GLY A 76 -0.34 17.89 -17.47
C GLY A 76 0.59 16.87 -16.81
N PHE A 77 1.73 16.62 -17.46
CA PHE A 77 2.80 15.79 -16.92
C PHE A 77 3.83 16.67 -16.21
N CYS A 78 4.18 16.27 -14.99
CA CYS A 78 5.25 16.87 -14.20
C CYS A 78 6.35 15.83 -13.98
N THR A 79 7.60 16.28 -14.04
CA THR A 79 8.77 15.44 -13.73
C THR A 79 9.37 15.87 -12.41
N ILE A 80 9.41 14.96 -11.44
CA ILE A 80 9.97 15.19 -10.11
C ILE A 80 11.28 14.40 -10.00
N ARG A 81 12.36 15.10 -9.66
CA ARG A 81 13.64 14.46 -9.30
C ARG A 81 13.60 14.04 -7.84
N ILE A 82 13.91 12.76 -7.59
CA ILE A 82 13.92 12.13 -6.28
C ILE A 82 15.36 11.76 -5.95
N PRO A 83 15.84 11.98 -4.72
CA PRO A 83 17.12 11.46 -4.27
C PRO A 83 17.16 9.95 -4.43
N LYS A 84 18.31 9.41 -4.81
CA LYS A 84 18.53 7.98 -4.89
C LYS A 84 18.35 7.34 -3.52
N THR A 85 17.44 6.38 -3.44
CA THR A 85 17.15 5.60 -2.23
C THR A 85 17.08 4.13 -2.58
N THR A 86 16.64 3.28 -1.65
CA THR A 86 16.39 1.87 -1.94
C THR A 86 15.22 1.70 -2.91
N THR A 87 15.18 0.61 -3.67
CA THR A 87 14.07 0.29 -4.58
C THR A 87 12.71 0.35 -3.87
N ILE A 88 12.64 -0.13 -2.63
CA ILE A 88 11.43 -0.09 -1.80
C ILE A 88 11.05 1.36 -1.46
N GLY A 89 12.02 2.24 -1.22
CA GLY A 89 11.79 3.66 -0.95
C GLY A 89 11.27 4.40 -2.15
N MET A 90 11.82 4.14 -3.32
CA MET A 90 11.36 4.76 -4.56
C MET A 90 9.92 4.33 -4.90
N VAL A 91 9.58 3.04 -4.73
CA VAL A 91 8.22 2.52 -4.95
C VAL A 91 7.24 3.06 -3.89
N ALA A 92 7.63 3.08 -2.62
CA ALA A 92 6.80 3.65 -1.54
C ALA A 92 6.53 5.15 -1.77
N PHE A 93 7.54 5.89 -2.23
CA PHE A 93 7.39 7.29 -2.60
C PHE A 93 6.44 7.47 -3.79
N ALA A 94 6.63 6.72 -4.88
CA ALA A 94 5.75 6.78 -6.06
C ALA A 94 4.29 6.45 -5.71
N ASN A 95 4.06 5.46 -4.85
CA ASN A 95 2.71 5.12 -4.37
C ASN A 95 2.10 6.21 -3.50
N SER A 96 2.91 6.87 -2.68
CA SER A 96 2.47 8.02 -1.87
C SER A 96 2.05 9.20 -2.74
N VAL A 97 2.77 9.44 -3.84
CA VAL A 97 2.40 10.43 -4.85
C VAL A 97 1.08 10.05 -5.51
N THR A 98 0.89 8.81 -5.99
CA THR A 98 -0.38 8.35 -6.58
C THR A 98 -1.59 8.48 -5.62
N LEU A 99 -1.36 8.36 -4.31
CA LEU A 99 -2.39 8.55 -3.30
C LEU A 99 -2.71 10.03 -3.02
N THR A 100 -1.91 10.96 -3.55
CA THR A 100 -2.17 12.39 -3.45
C THR A 100 -3.30 12.76 -4.41
N PRO A 101 -4.39 13.39 -3.92
CA PRO A 101 -5.57 13.67 -4.74
C PRO A 101 -5.23 14.44 -6.02
N GLY A 102 -5.70 13.94 -7.16
CA GLY A 102 -5.48 14.59 -8.46
C GLY A 102 -4.14 14.28 -9.11
N THR A 103 -3.45 13.19 -8.72
CA THR A 103 -2.13 12.83 -9.26
C THR A 103 -1.98 11.32 -9.47
N ILE A 104 -1.21 10.92 -10.48
CA ILE A 104 -0.94 9.51 -10.81
C ILE A 104 0.53 9.37 -11.21
N SER A 105 1.28 8.50 -10.55
CA SER A 105 2.64 8.14 -10.96
C SER A 105 2.62 7.27 -12.21
N VAL A 106 3.26 7.70 -13.29
CA VAL A 106 3.24 7.03 -14.61
C VAL A 106 4.52 6.26 -14.87
N TYR A 107 5.65 6.82 -14.47
CA TYR A 107 6.95 6.23 -14.74
C TYR A 107 7.94 6.57 -13.63
N LEU A 108 8.67 5.56 -13.16
CA LEU A 108 9.71 5.70 -12.14
C LEU A 108 10.99 5.10 -12.74
N ASP A 109 12.02 5.92 -12.89
CA ASP A 109 13.35 5.49 -13.35
C ASP A 109 14.43 6.13 -12.51
N GLY A 110 15.05 5.31 -11.65
CA GLY A 110 16.08 5.72 -10.71
C GLY A 110 15.68 6.96 -9.90
N GLU A 111 16.27 8.09 -10.25
CA GLU A 111 16.10 9.38 -9.58
C GLU A 111 14.99 10.25 -10.19
N THR A 112 14.18 9.71 -11.11
CA THR A 112 13.17 10.48 -11.84
C THR A 112 11.80 9.82 -11.73
N LEU A 113 10.80 10.58 -11.31
CA LEU A 113 9.39 10.17 -11.30
C LEU A 113 8.57 11.10 -12.18
N ILE A 114 7.88 10.51 -13.16
CA ILE A 114 6.92 11.19 -14.02
C ILE A 114 5.54 11.01 -13.42
N VAL A 115 4.87 12.13 -13.15
CA VAL A 115 3.55 12.19 -12.53
C VAL A 115 2.59 12.88 -13.49
N HIS A 116 1.44 12.28 -13.72
CA HIS A 116 0.32 12.93 -14.38
C HIS A 116 -0.52 13.65 -13.32
N THR A 117 -0.74 14.94 -13.52
CA THR A 117 -1.51 15.80 -12.62
C THR A 117 -2.81 16.22 -13.30
N LEU A 118 -3.90 16.22 -12.54
CA LEU A 118 -5.21 16.66 -13.01
C LEU A 118 -5.27 18.19 -13.15
N ASP A 119 -4.41 18.91 -12.43
CA ASP A 119 -4.23 20.36 -12.51
C ASP A 119 -2.75 20.74 -12.39
N THR A 120 -2.23 21.50 -13.35
CA THR A 120 -0.90 22.13 -13.35
C THR A 120 -0.59 22.94 -12.09
N SER A 121 -1.59 23.45 -11.35
CA SER A 121 -1.36 24.14 -10.08
C SER A 121 -0.81 23.20 -8.98
N LEU A 122 -1.12 21.89 -9.07
CA LEU A 122 -0.68 20.86 -8.14
C LEU A 122 0.82 20.56 -8.25
N GLU A 123 1.45 20.86 -9.39
CA GLU A 123 2.89 20.65 -9.59
C GLU A 123 3.72 21.33 -8.49
N LYS A 124 3.43 22.60 -8.19
CA LYS A 124 4.17 23.37 -7.17
C LYS A 124 3.97 22.80 -5.76
N VAL A 125 2.77 22.29 -5.49
CA VAL A 125 2.43 21.68 -4.20
C VAL A 125 3.15 20.34 -4.06
N LEU A 126 3.15 19.51 -5.11
CA LEU A 126 3.85 18.23 -5.15
C LEU A 126 5.36 18.40 -4.99
N VAL A 127 5.98 19.38 -5.66
CA VAL A 127 7.41 19.64 -5.51
C VAL A 127 7.74 20.00 -4.06
N LYS A 128 6.89 20.79 -3.39
CA LYS A 128 7.08 21.15 -1.98
C LYS A 128 6.89 19.95 -1.05
N ASP A 129 5.83 19.18 -1.25
CA ASP A 129 5.49 18.04 -0.40
C ASP A 129 6.42 16.84 -0.63
N SER A 130 7.01 16.73 -1.82
CA SER A 130 7.98 15.67 -2.16
C SER A 130 9.14 15.62 -1.18
N VAL A 131 9.69 16.77 -0.79
CA VAL A 131 10.81 16.88 0.17
C VAL A 131 10.43 16.28 1.53
N VAL A 132 9.20 16.53 1.98
CA VAL A 132 8.70 16.01 3.26
C VAL A 132 8.38 14.51 3.15
N MET A 133 7.77 14.09 2.03
CA MET A 133 7.45 12.69 1.75
C MET A 133 8.71 11.84 1.68
N ILE A 134 9.76 12.28 0.97
CA ILE A 134 11.05 11.58 0.87
C ILE A 134 11.66 11.38 2.25
N ARG A 135 11.66 12.42 3.10
CA ARG A 135 12.15 12.31 4.48
C ARG A 135 11.39 11.28 5.30
N ARG A 136 10.06 11.22 5.16
CA ARG A 136 9.22 10.24 5.86
C ARG A 136 9.46 8.82 5.36
N VAL A 137 9.55 8.64 4.04
CA VAL A 137 9.84 7.34 3.42
C VAL A 137 11.22 6.82 3.83
N ASN A 138 12.25 7.68 3.80
CA ASN A 138 13.59 7.31 4.25
C ASN A 138 13.63 6.90 5.72
N LYS A 139 12.86 7.60 6.58
CA LYS A 139 12.74 7.25 7.99
C LYS A 139 12.02 5.91 8.20
N LEU A 140 10.98 5.61 7.44
CA LEU A 140 10.24 4.34 7.52
C LEU A 140 11.09 3.15 7.08
N ILE A 141 11.97 3.36 6.10
CA ILE A 141 12.79 2.30 5.51
C ILE A 141 14.15 2.18 6.22
N GLY A 142 14.44 3.09 7.15
CA GLY A 142 15.74 3.15 7.82
C GLY A 142 16.89 3.51 6.88
N TYR A 143 16.59 4.19 5.76
CA TYR A 143 17.60 4.61 4.80
C TYR A 143 18.32 5.87 5.31
N LYS A 144 19.59 5.73 5.66
CA LYS A 144 20.52 6.85 5.83
C LYS A 144 21.23 7.04 4.50
N ALA A 145 21.08 8.22 3.91
CA ALA A 145 21.96 8.62 2.82
C ALA A 145 23.39 8.63 3.40
N ASN A 146 24.26 7.77 2.86
CA ASN A 146 25.69 7.96 3.04
C ASN A 146 26.06 9.15 2.15
N ASP A 147 26.58 10.21 2.78
CA ASP A 147 27.21 11.33 2.10
C ASP A 147 28.36 10.85 1.19
#